data_AF-A0A7X7Q8P1-F1
#
_entry.id   AF-A0A7X7Q8P1-F1
#
_cell.length_a   1.000
_cell.length_b   1.000
_cell.length_c   1.000
_cell.angle_alpha   90.00
_cell.angle_beta   90.00
_cell.angle_gamma   90.00
#
_symmetry.space_group_name_H-M   'P 1'
#
loop_
_entity.id
_entity.type
_entity.pdbx_description
1 polymer ?
#
loop_
_entity_poly.entity_id
_entity_poly.type
_entity_poly.pdbx_seq_one_letter_code
_entity_poly.pdbx_strand_id
1 'polypeptide(L)'
;LVTMLDEHVPVPEGRQLDLEGGVLVSVPTQRTIVFGALGGRGSFLGNVHKMIGRCYDLMDSPDAVSQSVYLVDRSGVERVARVVGEGDDAKLVLSASAELHRRVQQGEL
;
A
#
# COMPACT_ATOMS: atom_id res chain seq x y z
N LEU A 1 -12.32 22.07 1.51
CA LEU A 1 -12.76 21.33 0.32
C LEU A 1 -11.65 20.36 -0.03
N VAL A 2 -11.76 19.10 0.37
CA VAL A 2 -10.80 18.05 0.01
C VAL A 2 -11.60 17.08 -0.84
N THR A 3 -11.32 17.11 -2.14
CA THR A 3 -12.00 16.32 -3.17
C THR A 3 -11.86 14.83 -2.83
N MET A 4 -13.00 14.15 -2.82
CA MET A 4 -13.07 12.70 -2.62
C MET A 4 -12.34 11.96 -3.74
N LEU A 5 -11.93 10.73 -3.39
CA LEU A 5 -11.65 9.61 -4.28
C LEU A 5 -12.80 9.45 -5.28
N ASP A 6 -12.74 10.16 -6.40
CA ASP A 6 -13.45 9.81 -7.61
C ASP A 6 -12.44 9.72 -8.76
N GLU A 7 -12.32 8.47 -9.21
CA GLU A 7 -11.89 7.94 -10.50
C GLU A 7 -10.41 7.84 -10.90
N HIS A 8 -9.46 8.72 -10.58
CA HIS A 8 -8.10 8.54 -11.14
C HIS A 8 -6.98 8.56 -10.10
N VAL A 9 -6.62 7.35 -9.69
CA VAL A 9 -5.30 7.03 -9.13
C VAL A 9 -4.25 7.50 -10.16
N PRO A 10 -3.34 8.45 -9.83
CA PRO A 10 -2.37 8.98 -10.78
C PRO A 10 -1.33 7.90 -11.12
N VAL A 11 -1.59 7.16 -12.18
CA VAL A 11 -0.65 6.20 -12.75
C VAL A 11 0.37 6.98 -13.59
N PRO A 12 1.68 6.74 -13.47
CA PRO A 12 2.67 7.35 -14.35
C PRO A 12 2.28 7.19 -15.83
N GLU A 13 2.34 8.26 -16.61
CA GLU A 13 2.00 8.23 -18.04
C GLU A 13 2.69 7.04 -18.75
N GLY A 14 1.88 6.26 -19.48
CA GLY A 14 2.37 5.09 -20.22
C GLY A 14 2.44 3.78 -19.43
N ARG A 15 2.03 3.73 -18.16
CA ARG A 15 1.81 2.47 -17.42
C ARG A 15 0.32 2.30 -17.12
N GLN A 16 -0.23 1.13 -17.44
CA GLN A 16 -1.51 0.70 -16.88
C GLN A 16 -1.23 0.06 -15.52
N LEU A 17 -2.09 0.33 -14.53
CA LEU A 17 -2.08 -0.46 -13.30
C LEU A 17 -2.53 -1.87 -13.68
N ASP A 18 -1.68 -2.85 -13.41
CA ASP A 18 -2.07 -4.24 -13.51
C ASP A 18 -2.98 -4.58 -12.33
N LEU A 19 -4.27 -4.28 -12.49
CA LEU A 19 -5.30 -4.61 -11.51
C LEU A 19 -5.63 -6.12 -11.49
N GLU A 20 -5.13 -6.88 -12.48
CA GLU A 20 -5.29 -8.33 -12.51
C GLU A 20 -4.30 -9.00 -11.55
N GLY A 21 -3.06 -8.53 -11.53
CA GLY A 21 -2.06 -8.89 -10.52
C GLY A 21 -2.26 -8.19 -9.17
N GLY A 22 -2.87 -7.01 -9.18
CA GLY A 22 -3.07 -6.15 -8.01
C GLY A 22 -1.92 -5.17 -7.80
N VAL A 23 -2.23 -4.02 -7.18
CA VAL A 23 -1.28 -2.94 -6.91
C VAL A 23 -1.34 -2.54 -5.45
N LEU A 24 -0.18 -2.32 -4.85
CA LEU A 24 -0.07 -1.72 -3.53
C LEU A 24 -0.11 -0.19 -3.62
N VAL A 25 -0.87 0.44 -2.75
CA VAL A 25 -1.08 1.90 -2.72
C VAL A 25 -0.88 2.41 -1.30
N SER A 26 -0.21 3.55 -1.14
CA SER A 26 -0.13 4.28 0.13
C SER A 26 -0.15 5.78 -0.10
N VAL A 27 -0.64 6.52 0.89
CA VAL A 27 -0.71 7.99 0.88
C VAL A 27 0.01 8.51 2.12
N PRO A 28 1.36 8.50 2.13
CA PRO A 28 2.14 8.90 3.29
C PRO A 28 1.95 10.38 3.65
N THR A 29 1.76 11.26 2.67
CA THR A 29 1.54 12.70 2.89
C THR A 29 0.40 13.25 2.04
N GLN A 30 -0.06 14.47 2.32
CA GLN A 30 -1.12 15.14 1.55
C GLN A 30 -0.78 15.31 0.05
N ARG A 31 0.49 15.23 -0.31
CA ARG A 31 1.01 15.50 -1.66
C ARG A 31 1.64 14.29 -2.32
N THR A 32 1.79 13.19 -1.61
CA THR A 32 2.53 12.02 -2.08
C THR A 32 1.65 10.78 -2.05
N ILE A 33 1.55 10.12 -3.20
CA ILE A 33 0.94 8.79 -3.34
C ILE A 33 2.03 7.84 -3.85
N VAL A 34 2.19 6.70 -3.20
CA VAL A 34 3.18 5.68 -3.54
C VAL A 34 2.49 4.46 -4.12
N PHE A 35 2.99 3.97 -5.25
CA PHE A 35 2.53 2.76 -5.93
C PHE A 35 3.61 1.67 -5.88
N GLY A 36 3.21 0.46 -5.50
CA GLY A 36 4.03 -0.74 -5.55
C GLY A 36 3.39 -1.79 -6.45
N ALA A 37 4.05 -2.14 -7.55
CA ALA A 37 3.63 -3.29 -8.35
C ALA A 37 3.98 -4.60 -7.63
N LEU A 38 3.10 -5.59 -7.72
CA LEU A 38 3.41 -6.95 -7.29
C LEU A 38 4.28 -7.59 -8.38
N GLY A 39 5.60 -7.56 -8.20
CA GLY A 39 6.61 -8.00 -9.15
C GLY A 39 6.67 -9.51 -9.42
N GLY A 40 5.54 -10.20 -9.36
CA GLY A 40 5.39 -11.65 -9.48
C GLY A 40 5.02 -12.34 -8.17
N ARG A 41 4.80 -13.66 -8.26
CA ARG A 41 4.48 -14.56 -7.16
C ARG A 41 5.49 -14.47 -6.00
N GLY A 42 5.01 -14.41 -4.77
CA GLY A 42 5.83 -14.34 -3.55
C GLY A 42 6.41 -12.95 -3.24
N SER A 43 6.09 -11.92 -4.03
CA SER A 43 6.70 -10.58 -3.89
C SER A 43 5.96 -9.67 -2.91
N PHE A 44 4.73 -10.03 -2.56
CA PHE A 44 3.81 -9.23 -1.78
C PHE A 44 4.40 -8.68 -0.47
N LEU A 45 4.87 -9.56 0.43
CA LEU A 45 5.37 -9.15 1.74
C LEU A 45 6.60 -8.24 1.62
N GLY A 46 7.50 -8.53 0.67
CA GLY A 46 8.67 -7.71 0.41
C GLY A 46 8.29 -6.30 -0.09
N ASN A 47 7.26 -6.20 -0.92
CA ASN A 47 6.79 -4.92 -1.45
C ASN A 47 6.02 -4.11 -0.40
N VAL A 48 5.22 -4.76 0.44
CA VAL A 48 4.57 -4.12 1.60
C VAL A 48 5.62 -3.54 2.55
N HIS A 49 6.68 -4.29 2.89
CA HIS A 49 7.76 -3.78 3.74
C HIS A 49 8.46 -2.57 3.13
N LYS A 50 8.78 -2.61 1.83
CA LYS A 50 9.41 -1.46 1.14
C LYS A 50 8.53 -0.22 1.16
N MET A 51 7.23 -0.37 0.92
CA MET A 51 6.29 0.77 0.95
C MET A 51 6.17 1.35 2.35
N ILE A 52 6.10 0.52 3.39
CA ILE A 52 6.07 1.00 4.77
C ILE A 52 7.35 1.75 5.12
N GLY A 53 8.52 1.25 4.71
CA GLY A 53 9.79 1.97 4.90
C GLY A 53 9.74 3.37 4.27
N ARG A 54 9.16 3.50 3.07
CA ARG A 54 8.93 4.82 2.44
C ARG A 54 7.95 5.70 3.19
N CYS A 55 6.91 5.14 3.77
CA CYS A 55 6.01 5.90 4.63
C CYS A 55 6.73 6.40 5.88
N TYR A 56 7.62 5.60 6.45
CA TYR A 56 8.44 5.96 7.60
C TYR A 56 9.42 7.10 7.28
N ASP A 57 10.14 7.00 6.14
CA ASP A 57 11.03 8.06 5.63
C ASP A 57 10.33 9.42 5.50
N LEU A 58 9.01 9.42 5.33
CA LEU A 58 8.17 10.61 5.11
C LEU A 58 7.39 11.05 6.36
N MET A 59 7.59 10.40 7.51
CA MET A 59 6.87 10.72 8.75
C MET A 59 7.21 12.09 9.32
N ASP A 60 8.43 12.56 9.13
CA ASP A 60 8.86 13.88 9.59
C ASP A 60 8.37 15.02 8.68
N SER A 61 7.64 14.68 7.61
CA SER A 61 7.04 15.68 6.74
C SER A 61 5.88 16.40 7.45
N PRO A 62 5.80 17.74 7.38
CA PRO A 62 4.75 18.50 8.07
C PRO A 62 3.32 18.21 7.55
N ASP A 63 3.21 17.47 6.45
CA ASP A 63 1.96 17.08 5.81
C ASP A 63 1.71 15.56 5.84
N ALA A 64 2.36 14.81 6.74
CA ALA A 64 2.10 13.38 6.91
C ALA A 64 0.62 13.10 7.25
N VAL A 65 0.01 12.07 6.64
CA VAL A 65 -1.44 11.76 6.80
C VAL A 65 -1.71 10.34 7.24
N SER A 66 -1.19 9.33 6.52
CA SER A 66 -1.55 7.93 6.74
C SER A 66 -0.38 6.99 6.50
N GLN A 67 -0.10 6.14 7.48
CA GLN A 67 0.94 5.10 7.41
C GLN A 67 0.30 3.74 7.09
N SER A 68 -0.64 3.72 6.14
CA SER A 68 -1.35 2.51 5.72
C SER A 68 -0.96 2.12 4.30
N VAL A 69 -0.84 0.82 4.04
CA VAL A 69 -0.69 0.25 2.71
C VAL A 69 -1.95 -0.54 2.38
N TYR A 70 -2.45 -0.32 1.17
CA TYR A 70 -3.64 -0.94 0.63
C TYR A 70 -3.26 -1.81 -0.56
N LEU A 71 -3.92 -2.94 -0.73
CA LEU A 71 -3.96 -3.69 -1.97
C LEU A 71 -5.20 -3.26 -2.73
N VAL A 72 -5.02 -2.93 -4.00
CA VAL A 72 -6.08 -2.61 -4.95
C VAL A 72 -6.02 -3.64 -6.06
N ASP A 73 -7.06 -4.46 -6.17
CA ASP A 73 -7.22 -5.44 -7.24
C ASP A 73 -8.67 -5.45 -7.76
N ARG A 74 -9.01 -6.37 -8.66
CA ARG A 74 -10.38 -6.49 -9.21
C ARG A 74 -11.46 -6.75 -8.15
N SER A 75 -11.09 -7.24 -6.98
CA SER A 75 -11.99 -7.52 -5.86
C SER A 75 -12.27 -6.27 -5.02
N GLY A 76 -11.49 -5.21 -5.20
CA GLY A 76 -11.67 -3.91 -4.55
C GLY A 76 -10.41 -3.42 -3.86
N VAL A 77 -10.60 -2.67 -2.77
CA VAL A 77 -9.54 -2.05 -1.97
C VAL A 77 -9.53 -2.67 -0.59
N GLU A 78 -8.39 -3.24 -0.19
CA GLU A 78 -8.20 -3.84 1.13
C GLU A 78 -6.97 -3.24 1.81
N ARG A 79 -7.08 -2.83 3.09
CA ARG A 79 -5.90 -2.40 3.85
C ARG A 79 -5.11 -3.62 4.29
N VAL A 80 -3.86 -3.73 3.84
CA VAL A 80 -3.03 -4.92 4.09
C VAL A 80 -2.03 -4.69 5.20
N ALA A 81 -1.60 -3.44 5.39
CA ALA A 81 -0.71 -3.07 6.46
C ALA A 81 -1.02 -1.69 7.01
N ARG A 82 -0.69 -1.50 8.28
CA ARG A 82 -0.57 -0.18 8.89
C ARG A 82 0.60 -0.17 9.85
N VAL A 83 1.20 0.99 10.01
CA VAL A 83 2.09 1.26 11.13
C VAL A 83 1.24 1.66 12.33
N VAL A 84 1.61 1.18 13.52
CA VAL A 84 0.97 1.51 14.79
C VAL A 84 2.06 1.79 15.82
N GLY A 85 1.89 2.84 16.63
CA GLY A 85 2.93 3.36 17.51
C GLY A 85 3.66 4.55 16.90
N GLU A 86 4.57 5.15 17.66
CA GLU A 86 5.32 6.35 17.27
C GLU A 86 6.82 6.14 17.54
N GLY A 87 7.69 6.81 16.77
CA GLY A 87 9.14 6.74 16.93
C GLY A 87 9.71 5.33 16.73
N ASP A 88 10.59 4.90 17.63
CA ASP A 88 11.27 3.60 17.59
C ASP A 88 10.34 2.42 17.93
N ASP A 89 9.16 2.69 18.52
CA ASP A 89 8.17 1.67 18.90
C ASP A 89 7.12 1.40 17.81
N ALA A 90 7.27 2.02 16.64
CA ALA A 90 6.41 1.80 15.49
C ALA A 90 6.44 0.33 15.03
N LYS A 91 5.29 -0.34 15.07
CA LYS A 91 5.12 -1.74 14.68
C LYS A 91 4.27 -1.86 13.42
N LEU A 92 4.70 -2.76 12.54
CA LEU A 92 3.91 -3.19 11.39
C LEU A 92 2.80 -4.13 11.86
N VAL A 93 1.55 -3.75 11.62
CA VAL A 93 0.41 -4.63 11.77
C VAL A 93 -0.15 -4.96 10.40
N LEU A 94 0.02 -6.22 10.01
CA LEU A 94 -0.67 -6.79 8.87
C LEU A 94 -2.14 -7.01 9.25
N SER A 95 -3.05 -6.51 8.43
CA SER A 95 -4.49 -6.57 8.68
C SER A 95 -5.25 -7.17 7.49
N ALA A 96 -4.59 -8.12 6.81
CA ALA A 96 -5.12 -8.84 5.67
C ALA A 96 -6.32 -9.74 6.04
N SER A 97 -7.29 -9.81 5.13
CA SER A 97 -8.39 -10.77 5.15
C SER A 97 -7.86 -12.20 5.13
N ALA A 98 -8.67 -13.16 5.60
CA ALA A 98 -8.29 -14.58 5.60
C ALA A 98 -7.94 -15.07 4.19
N GLU A 99 -8.64 -14.57 3.18
CA GLU A 99 -8.41 -14.89 1.78
C GLU A 99 -7.08 -14.33 1.28
N LEU A 100 -6.77 -13.06 1.59
CA LEU A 100 -5.46 -12.50 1.24
C LEU A 100 -4.33 -13.25 1.94
N HIS A 101 -4.52 -13.62 3.22
CA HIS A 101 -3.56 -14.43 3.96
C HIS A 101 -3.29 -15.78 3.26
N ARG A 102 -4.35 -16.45 2.78
CA ARG A 102 -4.24 -17.69 2.00
C ARG A 102 -3.44 -17.48 0.73
N ARG A 103 -3.77 -16.47 -0.07
CA ARG A 103 -3.08 -16.14 -1.33
C ARG A 103 -1.57 -15.90 -1.12
N VAL A 104 -1.22 -15.16 -0.07
CA VAL A 104 0.19 -14.92 0.31
C VAL A 104 0.89 -16.21 0.74
N GLN A 105 0.27 -17.03 1.60
CA GLN A 105 0.85 -18.29 2.06
C GLN A 105 1.07 -19.30 0.93
N GLN A 106 0.22 -19.26 -0.10
CA GLN A 106 0.33 -20.14 -1.27
C GLN A 106 1.27 -19.57 -2.35
N GLY A 107 1.87 -18.40 -2.12
CA GLY A 107 2.78 -17.75 -3.07
C GLY A 107 2.07 -17.27 -4.34
N GLU A 108 0.76 -17.08 -4.30
CA GLU A 108 0.00 -16.49 -5.40
C GLU A 108 0.31 -14.99 -5.57
N LEU A 109 0.76 -14.35 -4.48
CA LEU A 109 1.11 -12.94 -4.34
C LEU A 109 2.54 -12.76 -3.84
#